data_AF-A0A2A4KR34-F1
#
_entry.id   AF-A0A2A4KR34-F1
#
_cell.length_a   1.000
_cell.length_b   1.000
_cell.length_c   1.000
_cell.angle_alpha   90.00
_cell.angle_beta   90.00
_cell.angle_gamma   90.00
#
_symmetry.space_group_name_H-M   'P 1'
#
loop_
_entity.id
_entity.type
_entity.pdbx_description
1 polymer ?
#
loop_
_entity_poly.entity_id
_entity_poly.type
_entity_poly.pdbx_seq_one_letter_code
_entity_poly.pdbx_strand_id
1 'polypeptide(L)'
;MIAGRGPAPSLVLALVQRLPDTSMTVALASGGREFLGWGVDRHMAADLFDALNANTKATGNWGKGKVPKIPGYPRPKAKSTTPSTTPKKPASVAAIYARLSGR
;
A
#
# COMPACT_ATOMS: atom_id res chain seq x y z
N MET A 1 -22.45 26.01 10.25
CA MET A 1 -23.19 25.07 11.11
C MET A 1 -24.49 24.72 10.41
N ILE A 2 -24.82 23.43 10.24
CA ILE A 2 -26.12 22.99 9.75
C ILE A 2 -26.68 21.98 10.76
N ALA A 3 -27.92 22.23 11.15
CA ALA A 3 -28.60 21.69 12.31
C ALA A 3 -28.83 20.17 12.26
N GLY A 4 -28.56 19.49 13.37
CA GLY A 4 -29.17 18.20 13.76
C GLY A 4 -28.83 16.94 12.95
N ARG A 5 -28.16 17.01 11.80
CA ARG A 5 -27.79 15.85 10.96
C ARG A 5 -26.32 15.91 10.50
N GLY A 6 -25.39 15.93 11.46
CA GLY A 6 -23.96 15.78 11.18
C GLY A 6 -23.36 16.83 10.21
N PRO A 7 -22.08 16.70 9.84
CA PRO A 7 -21.45 17.57 8.87
C PRO A 7 -22.03 17.36 7.47
N ALA A 8 -22.18 18.43 6.70
CA ALA A 8 -22.63 18.34 5.31
C ALA A 8 -21.68 17.44 4.49
N PRO A 9 -22.18 16.52 3.64
CA PRO A 9 -21.32 15.60 2.87
C PRO A 9 -20.26 16.31 2.02
N SER A 10 -20.59 17.47 1.46
CA SER A 10 -19.66 18.32 0.70
C SER A 10 -18.50 18.85 1.56
N LEU A 11 -18.78 19.21 2.82
CA LEU A 11 -17.77 19.64 3.77
C LEU A 11 -16.82 18.49 4.14
N VAL A 12 -17.37 17.28 4.34
CA VAL A 12 -16.58 16.08 4.64
C VAL A 12 -15.65 15.75 3.46
N LEU A 13 -16.17 15.76 2.23
CA LEU A 13 -15.37 15.52 1.03
C LEU A 13 -14.29 16.58 0.82
N ALA A 14 -14.60 17.86 1.05
CA ALA A 14 -13.63 18.95 0.93
C ALA A 14 -12.46 18.80 1.93
N LEU A 15 -12.73 18.29 3.14
CA LEU A 15 -11.69 17.98 4.12
C LEU A 15 -10.84 16.80 3.65
N VAL A 16 -11.46 15.70 3.19
CA VAL A 16 -10.75 14.51 2.68
C VAL A 16 -9.84 14.83 1.49
N GLN A 17 -10.31 15.66 0.54
CA GLN A 17 -9.55 16.01 -0.66
C GLN A 17 -8.33 16.92 -0.40
N ARG A 18 -8.28 17.60 0.74
CA ARG A 18 -7.16 18.47 1.14
C ARG A 18 -6.26 17.85 2.19
N LEU A 19 -6.44 16.56 2.49
CA LEU A 19 -5.48 15.87 3.34
C LEU A 19 -4.12 15.78 2.63
N PRO A 20 -3.02 15.92 3.39
CA PRO A 20 -1.69 15.66 2.84
C PRO A 20 -1.60 14.25 2.23
N ASP A 21 -0.76 14.12 1.21
CA ASP A 21 -0.41 12.84 0.58
C ASP A 21 0.20 11.83 1.54
N THR A 22 0.82 12.31 2.62
CA THR A 22 1.37 11.51 3.74
C THR A 22 0.32 11.02 4.74
N SER A 23 -0.95 11.42 4.59
CA SER A 23 -2.02 11.13 5.55
C SER A 23 -2.43 9.65 5.56
N MET A 24 -3.07 9.23 6.66
CA MET A 24 -3.59 7.86 6.81
C MET A 24 -4.61 7.49 5.73
N THR A 25 -5.44 8.45 5.30
CA THR A 25 -6.44 8.21 4.25
C THR A 25 -5.79 7.82 2.93
N VAL A 26 -4.73 8.54 2.54
CA VAL A 26 -3.98 8.26 1.33
C VAL A 26 -3.19 6.96 1.47
N ALA A 27 -2.56 6.72 2.63
CA ALA A 27 -1.85 5.47 2.90
C ALA A 27 -2.75 4.23 2.75
N LEU A 28 -3.95 4.29 3.32
CA LEU A 28 -4.93 3.21 3.20
C LEU A 28 -5.41 3.01 1.76
N ALA A 29 -5.60 4.09 1.00
CA ALA A 29 -5.91 4.01 -0.43
C ALA A 29 -4.75 3.39 -1.25
N SER A 30 -3.50 3.66 -0.87
CA SER A 30 -2.28 3.17 -1.53
C SER A 30 -1.93 1.71 -1.19
N GLY A 31 -2.65 1.07 -0.25
CA GLY A 31 -2.51 -0.36 0.00
C GLY A 31 -2.26 -0.76 1.45
N GLY A 32 -2.22 0.18 2.39
CA GLY A 32 -2.16 -0.17 3.81
C GLY A 32 -1.47 0.86 4.70
N ARG A 33 -1.44 0.57 6.00
CA ARG A 33 -0.88 1.48 7.02
C ARG A 33 0.63 1.66 6.88
N GLU A 34 1.30 0.72 6.24
CA GLU A 34 2.72 0.79 5.88
C GLU A 34 3.07 1.96 4.94
N PHE A 35 2.11 2.49 4.18
CA PHE A 35 2.30 3.69 3.34
C PHE A 35 2.10 5.00 4.11
N LEU A 36 1.88 4.96 5.42
CA LEU A 36 1.75 6.18 6.21
C LEU A 36 3.07 6.96 6.17
N GLY A 37 2.99 8.25 5.84
CA GLY A 37 4.18 9.10 5.65
C GLY A 37 4.89 8.91 4.30
N TRP A 38 4.41 8.02 3.43
CA TRP A 38 4.89 7.89 2.05
C TRP A 38 4.16 8.86 1.13
N GLY A 39 4.63 10.10 1.13
CA GLY A 39 4.21 11.10 0.14
C GLY A 39 4.94 10.94 -1.19
N VAL A 40 4.59 11.81 -2.14
CA VAL A 40 5.18 11.86 -3.49
C VAL A 40 6.70 12.02 -3.41
N ASP A 41 7.20 12.87 -2.51
CA ASP A 41 8.64 13.08 -2.34
C ASP A 41 9.41 11.80 -1.99
N ARG A 42 8.81 10.93 -1.16
CA ARG A 42 9.44 9.67 -0.75
C ARG A 42 9.42 8.64 -1.86
N HIS A 43 8.35 8.62 -2.67
CA HIS A 43 8.30 7.81 -3.89
C HIS A 43 9.35 8.28 -4.92
N MET A 44 9.45 9.59 -5.16
CA MET A 44 10.42 10.16 -6.09
C MET A 44 11.87 9.93 -5.65
N ALA A 45 12.17 10.08 -4.36
CA ALA A 45 13.51 9.78 -3.82
C ALA A 45 13.89 8.31 -4.01
N ALA A 46 12.93 7.40 -3.80
CA ALA A 46 13.15 5.96 -4.02
C ALA A 46 13.43 5.64 -5.50
N ASP A 47 12.67 6.24 -6.42
CA ASP A 47 12.84 6.04 -7.86
C ASP A 47 14.17 6.64 -8.35
N LEU A 48 14.55 7.82 -7.85
CA LEU A 48 15.84 8.42 -8.17
C LEU A 48 17.01 7.57 -7.66
N PHE A 49 16.92 7.05 -6.44
CA PHE A 49 17.93 6.16 -5.88
C PHE A 49 18.07 4.87 -6.71
N ASP A 50 16.95 4.28 -7.12
CA ASP A 50 16.97 3.06 -7.94
C ASP A 50 17.49 3.34 -9.36
N ALA A 51 17.18 4.49 -9.95
CA ALA A 51 17.72 4.93 -11.24
C ALA A 51 19.25 5.17 -11.18
N LEU A 52 19.73 5.83 -10.13
CA LEU A 52 21.16 6.04 -9.89
C LEU A 52 21.88 4.71 -9.71
N ASN A 53 21.29 3.79 -8.94
CA ASN A 53 21.84 2.45 -8.77
C ASN A 53 21.87 1.67 -10.09
N ALA A 54 20.82 1.75 -10.90
CA ALA A 54 20.78 1.11 -12.21
C ALA A 54 21.85 1.69 -13.14
N ASN A 55 21.99 3.01 -13.19
CA ASN A 55 23.04 3.68 -13.97
C ASN A 55 24.43 3.23 -13.49
N THR A 56 24.69 3.27 -12.19
CA THR A 56 25.97 2.87 -11.59
C THR A 56 26.31 1.42 -11.93
N LYS A 57 25.33 0.51 -11.84
CA LYS A 57 25.51 -0.90 -12.22
C LYS A 57 25.87 -1.04 -13.71
N ALA A 58 25.25 -0.26 -14.59
CA ALA A 58 25.45 -0.33 -16.03
C ALA A 58 26.75 0.33 -16.51
N THR A 59 27.18 1.43 -15.88
CA THR A 59 28.33 2.25 -16.32
C THR A 59 29.60 1.99 -15.53
N GLY A 60 29.51 1.31 -14.39
CA GLY A 60 30.67 1.02 -13.55
C GLY A 60 31.67 0.10 -14.26
N ASN A 61 32.95 0.47 -14.22
CA ASN A 61 34.06 -0.38 -14.63
C ASN A 61 34.35 -1.41 -13.52
N TRP A 62 33.39 -2.33 -13.32
CA TRP A 62 33.57 -3.48 -12.44
C TRP A 62 34.58 -4.40 -13.12
N GLY A 63 35.70 -4.72 -12.48
CA GLY A 63 36.73 -5.58 -13.07
C GLY A 63 36.25 -7.01 -13.38
N LYS A 64 37.11 -8.03 -13.24
CA LYS A 64 36.68 -9.46 -13.32
C LYS A 64 35.78 -9.90 -12.15
N GLY A 65 35.00 -8.99 -11.57
CA GLY A 65 34.15 -9.18 -10.41
C GLY A 65 32.74 -8.71 -10.70
N LYS A 66 31.77 -9.51 -10.27
CA LYS A 66 30.33 -9.28 -10.45
C LYS A 66 29.93 -7.88 -9.97
N VAL A 67 28.95 -7.29 -10.66
CA VAL A 67 28.30 -6.03 -10.30
C VAL A 67 27.91 -6.03 -8.81
N PRO A 68 28.25 -4.98 -8.03
CA PRO A 68 27.87 -4.89 -6.63
C PRO A 68 26.36 -4.99 -6.43
N LYS A 69 25.95 -5.78 -5.42
CA LYS A 69 24.55 -5.88 -5.03
C LYS A 69 24.17 -4.71 -4.14
N ILE A 70 23.89 -3.56 -4.77
CA ILE A 70 23.37 -2.38 -4.06
C ILE A 70 21.94 -2.69 -3.60
N PRO A 71 21.63 -2.58 -2.28
CA PRO A 71 20.28 -2.76 -1.77
C PRO A 71 19.37 -1.67 -2.34
N GLY A 72 18.14 -2.05 -2.68
CA GLY A 72 17.13 -1.08 -3.15
C GLY A 72 16.65 -0.17 -2.02
N TYR A 73 16.03 0.94 -2.38
CA TYR A 73 15.46 1.85 -1.39
C TYR A 73 14.38 1.11 -0.55
N PRO A 74 14.30 1.31 0.78
CA PRO A 74 13.34 0.62 1.63
C PRO A 74 11.91 1.10 1.33
N ARG A 75 11.17 0.40 0.45
CA ARG A 75 9.79 0.73 0.08
C ARG A 75 8.77 -0.04 0.94
N PRO A 76 7.63 0.57 1.30
CA PRO A 76 6.52 -0.12 1.93
C PRO A 76 5.99 -1.16 0.95
N LYS A 77 5.77 -2.35 1.45
CA LYS A 77 5.15 -3.42 0.68
C LYS A 77 3.70 -3.44 1.07
N ALA A 78 2.81 -3.16 0.12
CA ALA A 78 1.40 -3.40 0.30
C ALA A 78 1.25 -4.81 0.86
N LYS A 79 0.58 -4.91 2.00
CA LYS A 79 0.21 -6.21 2.56
C LYS A 79 -0.72 -6.81 1.53
N SER A 80 -0.18 -7.68 0.68
CA SER A 80 -0.98 -8.34 -0.33
C SER A 80 -2.12 -9.02 0.41
N THR A 81 -3.35 -8.61 0.13
CA THR A 81 -4.51 -9.49 0.24
C THR A 81 -4.33 -10.55 -0.84
N THR A 82 -3.24 -11.31 -0.78
CA THR A 82 -3.13 -12.59 -1.44
C THR A 82 -4.32 -13.34 -0.85
N PRO A 83 -5.34 -13.69 -1.64
CA PRO A 83 -6.26 -14.72 -1.17
C PRO A 83 -5.35 -15.85 -0.75
N SER A 84 -5.45 -16.27 0.52
CA SER A 84 -4.73 -17.45 1.01
C SER A 84 -4.77 -18.49 -0.10
N THR A 85 -3.61 -18.95 -0.57
CA THR A 85 -3.46 -19.95 -1.64
C THR A 85 -4.09 -21.30 -1.28
N THR A 86 -4.76 -21.39 -0.15
CA THR A 86 -5.79 -22.38 0.13
C THR A 86 -7.09 -21.96 -0.54
N PRO A 87 -7.56 -22.65 -1.60
CA PRO A 87 -8.95 -22.50 -2.02
C PRO A 87 -9.82 -22.80 -0.80
N LYS A 88 -10.50 -21.79 -0.26
CA LYS A 88 -11.55 -22.01 0.73
C LYS A 88 -12.59 -22.86 0.01
N LYS A 89 -12.56 -24.19 0.26
CA LYS A 89 -13.55 -25.11 -0.29
C LYS A 89 -14.92 -24.48 -0.06
N PRO A 90 -15.77 -24.35 -1.10
CA PRO A 90 -17.11 -23.80 -0.90
C PRO A 90 -17.77 -24.64 0.18
N ALA A 91 -18.27 -23.96 1.22
CA ALA A 91 -18.92 -24.64 2.33
C ALA A 91 -20.15 -25.38 1.78
N SER A 92 -20.31 -26.65 2.12
CA SER A 92 -21.52 -27.39 1.75
C SER A 92 -22.74 -26.73 2.39
N VAL A 93 -23.91 -26.89 1.77
CA VAL A 93 -25.18 -26.35 2.29
C VAL A 93 -25.42 -26.81 3.74
N ALA A 94 -25.04 -28.05 4.08
CA ALA A 94 -25.11 -28.57 5.45
C ALA A 94 -24.19 -27.81 6.42
N ALA A 95 -22.97 -27.45 6.00
CA ALA A 95 -22.03 -26.68 6.83
C ALA A 95 -22.48 -25.22 7.01
N ILE A 96 -23.16 -24.65 6.02
CA ILE A 96 -23.77 -23.32 6.13
C ILE A 96 -24.96 -23.38 7.09
N TYR A 97 -25.82 -24.39 6.94
CA TYR A 97 -26.98 -24.60 7.82
C TYR A 97 -26.57 -24.75 9.28
N ALA A 98 -25.59 -25.61 9.58
CA ALA A 98 -25.09 -25.83 10.94
C ALA A 98 -24.51 -24.55 11.60
N ARG A 99 -23.90 -23.66 10.81
CA ARG A 99 -23.40 -22.36 11.31
C ARG A 99 -24.53 -21.35 11.57
N LEU A 100 -25.59 -21.38 10.77
CA LEU A 100 -26.74 -20.50 10.93
C LEU A 100 -27.70 -20.98 12.01
N SER A 101 -27.84 -22.30 12.16
CA SER A 101 -28.82 -22.93 13.04
C SER A 101 -28.35 -23.06 14.49
N GLY A 102 -27.34 -22.28 14.90
CA GLY A 102 -26.69 -22.35 16.21
C GLY A 102 -27.67 -22.61 17.36
N ARG A 103 -27.71 -23.86 17.78
CA ARG A 103 -28.21 -24.41 19.04
C ARG A 103 -27.18 -25.44 19.48
#